data_AF-A0A9E3I5R0-F1
#
_entry.id   AF-A0A9E3I5R0-F1
#
_cell.length_a   1.000
_cell.length_b   1.000
_cell.length_c   1.000
_cell.angle_alpha   90.00
_cell.angle_beta   90.00
_cell.angle_gamma   90.00
#
_symmetry.space_group_name_H-M   'P 1'
#
loop_
_entity.id
_entity.type
_entity.pdbx_description
1 polymer ?
#
loop_
_entity_poly.entity_id
_entity_poly.type
_entity_poly.pdbx_seq_one_letter_code
_entity_poly.pdbx_strand_id
1 'polypeptide(L)'
;MADIVEYRTENNKANKISIEMNCFEIVTIIGHIELAIRHPLNKGPASTIAKNVAIRLIDEVIENWPIILENSALTEAWENVFEIKIKKEGGPENA
;
A
#
# COMPACT_ATOMS: atom_id res chain seq x y z
N MET A 1 -6.34 3.83 10.45
CA MET A 1 -6.96 5.12 10.88
C MET A 1 -7.25 5.89 9.58
N ALA A 2 -8.47 6.35 9.29
CA ALA A 2 -8.82 6.80 7.93
C ALA A 2 -8.19 8.15 7.53
N ASP A 3 -7.24 8.15 6.59
CA ASP A 3 -6.67 9.34 5.96
C ASP A 3 -7.65 10.01 4.99
N ILE A 4 -7.82 11.33 5.09
CA ILE A 4 -8.74 12.13 4.26
C ILE A 4 -7.96 12.72 3.08
N VAL A 5 -8.43 12.47 1.85
CA VAL A 5 -7.93 13.14 0.63
C VAL A 5 -9.02 14.07 0.10
N GLU A 6 -8.72 15.38 0.00
CA GLU A 6 -9.65 16.39 -0.51
C GLU A 6 -9.49 16.61 -2.03
N TYR A 7 -10.59 16.55 -2.77
CA TYR A 7 -10.64 16.96 -4.18
C TYR A 7 -11.67 18.09 -4.36
N ARG A 8 -11.33 19.08 -5.19
CA ARG A 8 -12.21 20.22 -5.54
C ARG A 8 -12.70 20.07 -6.99
N THR A 9 -14.01 20.15 -7.21
CA THR A 9 -14.63 20.31 -8.53
C THR A 9 -15.57 21.51 -8.51
N GLU A 10 -15.82 22.07 -9.70
CA GLU A 10 -16.28 23.44 -9.99
C GLU A 10 -17.66 23.87 -9.42
N ASN A 11 -18.32 23.03 -8.61
CA ASN A 11 -19.55 23.36 -7.86
C ASN A 11 -19.39 23.07 -6.37
N ASN A 12 -18.50 23.82 -5.71
CA ASN A 12 -18.42 24.23 -4.29
C ASN A 12 -19.13 23.44 -3.16
N LYS A 13 -19.26 22.12 -3.29
CA LYS A 13 -19.42 21.18 -2.17
C LYS A 13 -18.43 20.06 -2.45
N ALA A 14 -17.29 20.09 -1.76
CA ALA A 14 -16.40 18.94 -1.70
C ALA A 14 -17.21 17.79 -1.08
N ASN A 15 -17.77 16.93 -1.91
CA ASN A 15 -18.42 15.72 -1.46
C ASN A 15 -17.32 14.81 -0.93
N LYS A 16 -17.20 14.75 0.40
CA LYS A 16 -16.28 13.83 1.07
C LYS A 16 -16.78 12.41 0.80
N ILE A 17 -16.07 11.68 -0.04
CA ILE A 17 -16.31 10.25 -0.24
C ILE A 17 -15.39 9.52 0.76
N SER A 18 -16.00 8.87 1.75
CA SER A 18 -15.28 7.96 2.64
C SER A 18 -15.44 6.55 2.08
N ILE A 19 -14.33 5.87 1.83
CA ILE A 19 -14.33 4.47 1.42
C ILE A 19 -13.70 3.69 2.57
N GLU A 20 -14.48 2.86 3.23
CA GLU A 20 -13.96 1.91 4.21
C GLU A 20 -13.48 0.68 3.45
N MET A 21 -12.22 0.33 3.64
CA MET A 21 -11.61 -0.86 3.04
C MET A 21 -11.06 -1.76 4.14
N ASN A 22 -11.28 -3.05 3.99
CA ASN A 22 -10.65 -4.04 4.85
C ASN A 22 -9.22 -4.38 4.35
N CYS A 23 -8.42 -5.04 5.18
CA CYS A 23 -7.03 -5.38 4.84
C CYS A 23 -6.91 -6.23 3.57
N PHE A 24 -7.88 -7.11 3.29
CA PHE A 24 -7.88 -7.94 2.09
C PHE A 24 -8.08 -7.11 0.81
N GLU A 25 -8.97 -6.12 0.85
CA GLU A 25 -9.17 -5.17 -0.25
C GLU A 25 -7.90 -4.34 -0.50
N ILE A 26 -7.24 -3.89 0.58
CA ILE A 26 -5.98 -3.14 0.47
C ILE A 26 -4.88 -4.00 -0.14
N VAL A 27 -4.69 -5.25 0.32
CA VAL A 27 -3.74 -6.20 -0.27
C VAL A 27 -4.04 -6.45 -1.75
N THR A 28 -5.31 -6.56 -2.12
CA THR A 28 -5.74 -6.73 -3.51
C THR A 28 -5.34 -5.52 -4.34
N ILE A 29 -5.53 -4.30 -3.85
CA ILE A 29 -5.12 -3.06 -4.53
C ILE A 29 -3.60 -3.02 -4.72
N ILE A 30 -2.83 -3.37 -3.68
CA ILE A 30 -1.36 -3.44 -3.77
C ILE A 30 -0.94 -4.40 -4.89
N GLY A 31 -1.55 -5.59 -4.99
CA GLY A 31 -1.27 -6.56 -6.05
C GLY A 31 -1.60 -6.03 -7.46
N HIS A 32 -2.67 -5.25 -7.63
CA HIS A 32 -2.98 -4.62 -8.92
C HIS A 32 -1.95 -3.54 -9.28
N ILE A 33 -1.50 -2.75 -8.30
CA ILE A 33 -0.43 -1.77 -8.51
C ILE A 33 0.86 -2.50 -8.91
N GLU A 34 1.22 -3.58 -8.21
CA GLU A 34 2.38 -4.43 -8.49
C GLU A 34 2.39 -4.91 -9.96
N LEU A 35 1.26 -5.43 -10.44
CA LEU A 35 1.10 -5.87 -11.83
C LEU A 35 1.25 -4.71 -12.81
N ALA A 36 0.65 -3.56 -12.51
CA ALA A 36 0.71 -2.40 -13.38
C ALA A 36 2.13 -1.83 -13.51
N ILE A 37 2.90 -1.76 -12.43
CA ILE A 37 4.25 -1.16 -12.45
C ILE A 37 5.30 -2.07 -13.09
N ARG A 38 5.07 -3.39 -13.12
CA ARG A 38 5.93 -4.34 -13.85
C ARG A 38 5.81 -4.21 -15.37
N HIS A 39 4.77 -3.57 -15.87
CA HIS A 39 4.57 -3.43 -17.30
C HIS A 39 5.62 -2.48 -17.91
N PRO A 40 6.36 -2.87 -18.97
CA PRO A 40 7.51 -2.12 -19.49
C PRO A 40 7.16 -0.73 -20.06
N LEU A 41 5.88 -0.50 -20.40
CA LEU A 41 5.38 0.81 -20.85
C LEU A 41 4.98 1.73 -19.70
N ASN A 42 4.84 1.22 -18.48
CA ASN A 42 4.33 1.98 -17.35
C ASN A 42 5.48 2.66 -16.58
N LYS A 43 6.09 3.63 -17.26
CA LYS A 43 7.23 4.41 -16.79
C LYS A 43 6.82 5.86 -16.56
N GLY A 44 7.59 6.56 -15.72
CA GLY A 44 7.42 7.99 -15.47
C GLY A 44 6.56 8.32 -14.24
N PRO A 45 6.07 9.57 -14.13
CA PRO A 45 5.52 10.10 -12.88
C PRO A 45 4.33 9.31 -12.31
N ALA A 46 3.45 8.80 -13.18
CA ALA A 46 2.30 8.01 -12.75
C ALA A 46 2.71 6.71 -12.05
N SER A 47 3.76 6.04 -12.55
CA SER A 47 4.32 4.84 -11.95
C SER A 47 4.95 5.13 -10.58
N THR A 48 5.68 6.25 -10.45
CA THR A 48 6.23 6.71 -9.17
C THR A 48 5.12 7.01 -8.15
N ILE A 49 4.05 7.68 -8.57
CA ILE A 49 2.89 7.96 -7.70
C ILE A 49 2.25 6.64 -7.24
N ALA A 50 2.02 5.70 -8.16
CA ALA A 50 1.43 4.41 -7.83
C ALA A 50 2.30 3.62 -6.85
N LYS A 51 3.63 3.61 -7.04
CA LYS A 51 4.59 3.03 -6.07
C LYS A 51 4.42 3.66 -4.68
N ASN A 52 4.41 4.99 -4.59
CA ASN A 52 4.25 5.69 -3.30
C ASN A 52 2.90 5.38 -2.63
N VAL A 53 1.83 5.25 -3.41
CA VAL A 53 0.52 4.84 -2.89
C VAL A 53 0.59 3.41 -2.34
N ALA A 54 1.18 2.47 -3.08
CA ALA A 54 1.34 1.10 -2.61
C ALA A 54 2.15 1.02 -1.31
N ILE A 55 3.23 1.80 -1.17
CA ILE A 55 4.03 1.85 0.05
C ILE A 55 3.18 2.27 1.25
N ARG A 56 2.39 3.35 1.12
CA ARG A 56 1.48 3.80 2.20
C ARG A 56 0.43 2.75 2.56
N LEU A 57 -0.10 2.04 1.56
CA LEU A 57 -1.06 0.96 1.79
C LEU A 57 -0.42 -0.25 2.48
N ILE A 58 0.84 -0.56 2.16
CA ILE A 58 1.61 -1.61 2.83
C ILE A 58 1.79 -1.26 4.31
N ASP A 59 2.16 -0.01 4.61
CA ASP A 59 2.30 0.46 6.00
C ASP A 59 0.98 0.32 6.77
N GLU A 60 -0.15 0.76 6.18
CA GLU A 60 -1.48 0.61 6.80
C GLU A 60 -1.83 -0.87 7.03
N VAL A 61 -1.54 -1.75 6.07
CA VAL A 61 -1.79 -3.19 6.24
C VAL A 61 -0.93 -3.78 7.35
N ILE A 62 0.34 -3.39 7.46
CA ILE A 62 1.22 -3.89 8.54
C ILE A 62 0.75 -3.40 9.91
N GLU A 63 0.33 -2.13 10.01
CA GLU A 63 -0.19 -1.56 11.26
C GLU A 63 -1.48 -2.25 11.71
N ASN A 64 -2.41 -2.50 10.78
CA ASN A 64 -3.72 -3.08 11.11
C ASN A 64 -3.73 -4.62 11.10
N TRP A 65 -2.78 -5.26 10.42
CA TRP A 65 -2.71 -6.71 10.24
C TRP A 65 -1.27 -7.24 10.29
N PRO A 66 -0.58 -7.12 11.45
CA PRO A 66 0.85 -7.40 11.58
C PRO A 66 1.24 -8.86 11.30
N ILE A 67 0.30 -9.81 11.40
CA ILE A 67 0.53 -11.22 11.04
C ILE A 67 0.95 -11.39 9.57
N ILE A 68 0.69 -10.40 8.72
CA ILE A 68 1.17 -10.39 7.33
C ILE A 68 2.71 -10.48 7.25
N LEU A 69 3.42 -10.02 8.29
CA LEU A 69 4.88 -10.10 8.38
C LEU A 69 5.40 -11.55 8.49
N GLU A 70 4.57 -12.49 8.91
CA GLU A 70 4.90 -13.93 8.92
C GLU A 70 4.99 -14.50 7.50
N ASN A 71 4.38 -13.86 6.50
CA ASN A 71 4.49 -14.25 5.10
C ASN A 71 5.73 -13.63 4.46
N SER A 72 6.89 -14.28 4.66
CA SER A 72 8.17 -13.79 4.17
C SER A 72 8.17 -13.56 2.65
N ALA A 73 7.59 -14.49 1.87
CA ALA A 73 7.53 -14.40 0.42
C ALA A 73 6.78 -13.15 -0.07
N LEU A 74 5.66 -12.81 0.58
CA LEU A 74 4.91 -11.60 0.26
C LEU A 74 5.71 -10.34 0.62
N THR A 75 6.29 -10.28 1.82
CA THR A 75 7.08 -9.12 2.26
C THR A 75 8.31 -8.89 1.36
N GLU A 76 9.01 -9.95 0.98
CA GLU A 76 10.16 -9.88 0.06
C GLU A 76 9.73 -9.42 -1.34
N ALA A 77 8.58 -9.89 -1.83
CA ALA A 77 8.03 -9.41 -3.10
C ALA A 77 7.76 -7.90 -3.06
N TRP A 78 7.19 -7.41 -1.97
CA TRP A 78 6.94 -5.97 -1.80
C TRP A 78 8.23 -5.16 -1.69
N GLU A 79 9.20 -5.60 -0.91
CA GLU A 79 10.52 -4.94 -0.80
C GLU A 79 11.20 -4.84 -2.17
N ASN A 80 11.17 -5.90 -2.96
CA ASN A 80 11.79 -5.93 -4.28
C ASN A 80 11.04 -5.08 -5.32
N VAL A 81 9.71 -5.15 -5.35
CA VAL A 81 8.92 -4.45 -6.38
C VAL A 81 8.82 -2.96 -6.11
N PHE A 82 8.62 -2.59 -4.85
CA PHE A 82 8.44 -1.20 -4.44
C PHE A 82 9.74 -0.54 -3.97
N GLU A 83 10.85 -1.28 -3.93
CA GLU A 83 12.18 -0.80 -3.54
C GLU A 83 12.18 -0.20 -2.12
N ILE A 84 11.49 -0.87 -1.19
CA ILE A 84 11.38 -0.49 0.22
C ILE A 84 12.04 -1.52 1.13
N LYS A 85 12.22 -1.15 2.41
CA LYS A 85 12.65 -2.07 3.47
C LYS A 85 11.59 -2.12 4.57
N ILE A 86 10.99 -3.28 4.76
CA ILE A 86 9.97 -3.52 5.77
C ILE A 86 10.66 -3.92 7.07
N LYS A 87 10.46 -3.13 8.13
CA LYS A 87 10.96 -3.48 9.46
C LYS A 87 10.08 -4.57 10.05
N LYS A 88 10.64 -5.76 10.21
CA LYS A 88 10.02 -6.86 10.96
C LYS A 88 10.37 -6.67 12.43
N GLU A 89 9.50 -6.04 13.23
CA GLU A 89 9.70 -6.02 14.69
C GLU A 89 9.22 -7.35 15.31
N GLY A 90 10.06 -7.97 16.14
CA GLY A 90 9.68 -9.01 17.09
C GLY A 90 9.64 -10.45 16.58
N GLY A 91 10.79 -11.02 16.21
CA GLY A 91 11.01 -12.44 16.48
C GLY A 91 11.17 -12.64 18.01
N PRO A 92 10.77 -13.76 18.61
CA PRO A 92 10.96 -14.00 20.03
C PRO A 92 12.47 -14.13 20.31
N GLU A 93 13.10 -13.03 20.68
CA GLU A 93 14.41 -13.07 21.33
C GLU A 93 14.20 -13.36 22.81
N ASN A 94 14.69 -14.53 23.23
CA ASN A 94 14.89 -15.00 24.60
C ASN A 94 13.65 -15.57 25.33
N ALA A 95 13.38 -16.86 25.05
CA ALA A 95 12.84 -17.79 26.05
C ALA A 95 14.00 -18.60 26.64
#